data_AF-A0A835YGS7-F1
#
_entry.id   AF-A0A835YGS7-F1
#
_cell.length_a   1.000
_cell.length_b   1.000
_cell.length_c   1.000
_cell.angle_alpha   90.00
_cell.angle_beta   90.00
_cell.angle_gamma   90.00
#
_symmetry.space_group_name_H-M   'P 1'
#
loop_
_entity.id
_entity.type
_entity.pdbx_description
1 polymer ?
#
loop_
_entity_poly.entity_id
_entity_poly.type
_entity_poly.pdbx_seq_one_letter_code
_entity_poly.pdbx_strand_id
1 'polypeptide(L)'
;MSNTEEKLVSYAEFNQLLFKREIASAKFYGSKYDRCVLTLLDGTEARIGEGYPRESPATDESPLKVVAQLRNAGVPYKVDFNLRGYTYLKSYKSRETLAAEDRQRDEDSRIETRMAQ
;
A
#
# COMPACT_ATOMS: atom_id res chain seq x y z
N MET A 1 12.45 13.70 -15.97
CA MET A 1 11.22 13.26 -15.28
C MET A 1 10.09 13.50 -16.26
N SER A 2 9.58 12.44 -16.88
CA SER A 2 8.52 12.57 -17.88
C SER A 2 7.23 12.95 -17.18
N ASN A 3 6.63 14.09 -17.55
CA ASN A 3 5.26 14.41 -17.19
C ASN A 3 4.36 13.44 -17.97
N THR A 4 4.08 12.27 -17.41
CA THR A 4 2.98 11.43 -17.89
C THR A 4 1.71 12.16 -17.50
N GLU A 5 1.00 12.74 -18.47
CA GLU A 5 -0.31 13.34 -18.23
C GLU A 5 -1.28 12.24 -17.78
N GLU A 6 -1.48 12.12 -16.47
CA GLU A 6 -2.43 11.17 -15.88
C GLU A 6 -3.85 11.57 -16.29
N LYS A 7 -4.49 10.79 -17.18
CA LYS A 7 -5.87 11.04 -17.60
C LYS A 7 -6.82 10.78 -16.43
N LEU A 8 -7.58 11.77 -15.99
CA LEU A 8 -8.63 11.58 -14.98
C LEU A 8 -9.84 10.90 -15.62
N VAL A 9 -10.31 9.81 -14.99
CA VAL A 9 -11.50 9.07 -15.40
C VAL A 9 -12.50 8.98 -14.25
N SER A 10 -13.77 9.25 -14.54
CA SER A 10 -14.85 9.06 -13.57
C SER A 10 -15.09 7.58 -13.25
N TYR A 11 -15.80 7.27 -12.16
CA TYR A 11 -16.13 5.88 -11.84
C TYR A 11 -17.04 5.22 -12.88
N ALA A 12 -17.95 5.99 -13.48
CA ALA A 12 -18.79 5.50 -14.57
C ALA A 12 -17.94 5.11 -15.79
N GLU A 13 -16.95 5.94 -16.16
CA GLU A 13 -16.00 5.62 -17.24
C GLU A 13 -15.14 4.41 -16.90
N PHE A 14 -14.67 4.28 -15.66
CA PHE A 14 -13.96 3.08 -15.21
C PHE A 14 -14.79 1.80 -15.45
N ASN A 15 -16.07 1.79 -15.07
CA ASN A 15 -16.93 0.64 -15.29
C ASN A 15 -17.09 0.31 -16.79
N GLN A 16 -17.17 1.34 -17.64
CA GLN A 16 -17.19 1.15 -19.10
C GLN A 16 -15.89 0.55 -19.63
N LEU A 17 -14.74 1.07 -19.19
CA LEU A 17 -13.41 0.56 -19.57
C LEU A 17 -13.22 -0.90 -19.12
N LEU A 18 -13.68 -1.22 -17.91
CA LEU A 18 -13.64 -2.57 -17.36
C LEU A 18 -14.55 -3.53 -18.16
N PHE A 19 -15.76 -3.09 -18.50
CA PHE A 19 -16.69 -3.87 -19.32
C PHE A 19 -16.14 -4.15 -20.72
N LYS A 20 -15.49 -3.15 -21.34
CA LYS A 20 -14.83 -3.28 -22.64
C LYS A 20 -13.50 -4.05 -22.60
N ARG A 21 -13.00 -4.42 -21.41
CA ARG A 21 -11.70 -5.06 -21.19
C ARG A 21 -10.51 -4.25 -21.74
N GLU A 22 -10.60 -2.92 -21.64
CA GLU A 22 -9.55 -2.00 -22.11
C GLU A 22 -8.46 -1.73 -21.05
N ILE A 23 -8.59 -2.33 -19.87
CA ILE A 23 -7.66 -2.15 -18.74
C ILE A 23 -6.63 -3.29 -18.74
N ALA A 24 -5.35 -2.94 -18.87
CA ALA A 24 -4.24 -3.89 -18.84
C ALA A 24 -3.85 -4.25 -17.40
N SER A 25 -3.73 -3.25 -16.53
CA SER A 25 -3.42 -3.47 -15.11
C SER A 25 -3.89 -2.31 -14.24
N ALA A 26 -3.92 -2.51 -12.93
CA ALA A 26 -4.20 -1.45 -11.96
C ALA A 26 -3.13 -1.38 -10.87
N LYS A 27 -2.84 -0.18 -10.41
CA LYS A 27 -1.94 0.09 -9.29
C LYS A 27 -2.62 0.95 -8.25
N PHE A 28 -2.77 0.38 -7.07
CA PHE A 28 -3.32 1.06 -5.91
C PHE A 28 -2.20 1.62 -5.05
N TYR A 29 -2.44 2.79 -4.46
CA TYR A 29 -1.51 3.48 -3.59
C TYR A 29 -2.16 3.84 -2.26
N GLY A 30 -1.36 3.78 -1.19
CA GLY A 30 -1.78 4.13 0.16
C GLY A 30 -2.33 2.92 0.93
N SER A 31 -2.21 2.95 2.26
CA SER A 31 -2.66 1.86 3.13
C SER A 31 -4.18 1.65 3.10
N LYS A 32 -4.94 2.67 2.68
CA LYS A 32 -6.39 2.63 2.50
C LYS A 32 -6.82 2.61 1.04
N TYR A 33 -5.87 2.41 0.11
CA TYR A 33 -6.15 2.40 -1.33
C TYR A 33 -6.74 3.73 -1.84
N ASP A 34 -6.28 4.84 -1.27
CA ASP A 34 -6.81 6.20 -1.51
C ASP A 34 -6.62 6.69 -2.96
N ARG A 35 -5.78 6.00 -3.74
CA ARG A 35 -5.53 6.32 -5.14
C ARG A 35 -5.40 5.04 -5.95
N CYS A 36 -6.09 5.00 -7.09
CA CYS A 36 -5.97 3.94 -8.08
C CYS A 36 -5.57 4.54 -9.43
N VAL A 37 -4.47 4.03 -10.00
CA VAL A 37 -3.99 4.34 -11.34
C VAL A 37 -4.15 3.08 -12.18
N LEU A 38 -4.83 3.20 -13.30
CA LEU A 38 -5.06 2.16 -14.29
C LEU A 38 -4.04 2.33 -15.41
N THR A 39 -3.47 1.24 -15.86
CA THR A 39 -2.75 1.16 -17.13
C THR A 39 -3.71 0.56 -18.14
N LEU A 40 -4.02 1.32 -19.19
CA LEU A 40 -4.84 0.88 -20.31
C LEU A 40 -4.02 0.02 -21.28
N LEU A 41 -4.70 -0.73 -22.16
CA LEU A 41 -4.04 -1.59 -23.16
C LEU A 41 -3.18 -0.81 -24.17
N ASP A 42 -3.47 0.47 -24.38
CA ASP A 42 -2.69 1.38 -25.22
C ASP A 42 -1.39 1.88 -24.54
N GLY A 43 -1.17 1.51 -23.27
CA GLY A 43 -0.04 1.95 -22.46
C GLY A 43 -0.27 3.29 -21.75
N THR A 44 -1.45 3.91 -21.92
CA THR A 44 -1.80 5.16 -21.25
C THR A 44 -2.14 4.90 -19.79
N GLU A 45 -1.71 5.80 -18.90
CA GLU A 45 -2.09 5.78 -17.49
C GLU A 45 -3.30 6.68 -17.24
N ALA A 46 -4.33 6.10 -16.62
CA ALA A 46 -5.56 6.78 -16.26
C ALA A 46 -5.80 6.68 -14.75
N ARG A 47 -6.03 7.80 -14.09
CA ARG A 47 -6.35 7.84 -12.67
C ARG A 47 -7.85 7.95 -12.47
N ILE A 48 -8.41 7.14 -11.57
CA ILE A 48 -9.83 7.25 -11.25
C ILE A 48 -10.05 8.48 -10.33
N GLY A 49 -10.89 9.44 -10.75
CA GLY A 49 -11.34 10.63 -10.00
C GLY A 49 -12.13 11.62 -10.89
N GLU A 50 -13.14 12.37 -10.43
CA GLU A 50 -13.44 12.98 -9.12
C GLU A 50 -14.28 12.12 -8.15
N GLY A 51 -13.94 12.13 -6.85
CA GLY A 51 -14.78 11.51 -5.79
C GLY A 51 -14.51 10.03 -5.45
N TYR A 52 -13.48 9.42 -6.03
CA TYR A 52 -13.25 7.98 -5.93
C TYR A 52 -12.00 7.57 -5.12
N PRO A 53 -12.08 6.52 -4.28
CA PRO A 53 -13.24 6.01 -3.54
C PRO A 53 -13.23 6.55 -2.10
N ARG A 54 -14.39 7.02 -1.60
CA ARG A 54 -14.58 7.31 -0.17
C ARG A 54 -15.36 6.18 0.47
N GLU A 55 -14.83 5.61 1.55
CA GLU A 55 -15.65 4.83 2.48
C GLU A 55 -16.81 5.71 2.96
N SER A 56 -18.01 5.39 2.52
CA SER A 56 -19.24 5.99 3.00
C SER A 56 -20.23 4.85 3.22
N PRO A 57 -20.93 4.82 4.36
CA PRO A 57 -21.98 3.84 4.60
C PRO A 57 -23.17 4.00 3.64
N ALA A 58 -23.24 5.11 2.90
CA ALA A 58 -24.31 5.42 1.96
C ALA A 58 -23.97 5.16 0.48
N THR A 59 -22.70 4.97 0.12
CA THR A 59 -22.29 4.78 -1.28
C THR A 59 -21.51 3.50 -1.48
N ASP A 60 -21.87 2.80 -2.54
CA ASP A 60 -21.30 1.52 -2.96
C ASP A 60 -19.88 1.61 -3.56
N GLU A 61 -19.19 2.74 -3.37
CA GLU A 61 -17.94 3.13 -4.03
C GLU A 61 -16.73 2.96 -3.09
N SER A 62 -16.56 1.74 -2.56
CA SER A 62 -15.43 1.40 -1.68
C SER A 62 -14.20 0.97 -2.49
N PRO A 63 -12.96 1.31 -2.07
CA PRO A 63 -11.73 0.88 -2.75
C PRO A 63 -11.62 -0.65 -2.88
N LEU A 64 -12.13 -1.40 -1.91
CA LEU A 64 -12.12 -2.87 -1.93
C LEU A 64 -13.07 -3.45 -2.99
N LYS A 65 -14.15 -2.74 -3.31
CA LYS A 65 -15.09 -3.18 -4.34
C LYS A 65 -14.47 -3.07 -5.74
N VAL A 66 -13.67 -2.03 -5.96
CA VAL A 66 -12.87 -1.84 -7.20
C VAL A 66 -11.92 -3.01 -7.40
N VAL A 67 -11.21 -3.38 -6.33
CA VAL A 67 -10.31 -4.53 -6.32
C VAL A 67 -11.09 -5.81 -6.64
N ALA A 68 -12.27 -6.01 -6.04
CA ALA A 68 -13.12 -7.15 -6.33
C ALA A 68 -13.61 -7.18 -7.79
N GLN A 69 -14.00 -6.03 -8.35
CA GLN A 69 -14.40 -5.91 -9.75
C GLN A 69 -13.25 -6.22 -10.72
N LEU A 70 -12.06 -5.67 -10.46
CA LEU A 70 -10.85 -5.98 -11.24
C LEU A 70 -10.49 -7.47 -11.17
N ARG A 71 -10.56 -8.05 -9.96
CA ARG A 71 -10.33 -9.48 -9.74
C ARG A 71 -11.33 -10.35 -10.52
N ASN A 72 -12.62 -10.00 -10.47
CA ASN A 72 -13.68 -10.73 -11.18
C ASN A 72 -13.53 -10.61 -12.70
N ALA A 73 -13.02 -9.47 -13.19
CA ALA A 73 -12.72 -9.25 -14.60
C ALA A 73 -11.39 -9.91 -15.05
N GLY A 74 -10.59 -10.44 -14.12
CA GLY A 74 -9.28 -11.04 -14.41
C GLY A 74 -8.18 -10.02 -14.70
N VAL A 75 -8.38 -8.75 -14.33
CA VAL A 75 -7.38 -7.69 -14.54
C VAL A 75 -6.33 -7.77 -13.43
N PRO A 76 -5.02 -7.89 -13.76
CA PRO A 76 -3.97 -7.91 -12.75
C PRO A 76 -3.86 -6.56 -12.05
N TYR A 77 -3.71 -6.59 -10.73
CA TYR A 77 -3.51 -5.37 -9.94
C TYR A 77 -2.36 -5.52 -8.95
N LYS A 78 -1.73 -4.39 -8.61
CA LYS A 78 -0.68 -4.26 -7.59
C LYS A 78 -1.09 -3.26 -6.53
N VAL A 79 -0.63 -3.49 -5.31
CA VAL A 79 -0.88 -2.59 -4.18
C VAL A 79 0.45 -2.10 -3.65
N ASP A 80 0.64 -0.79 -3.66
CA ASP A 80 1.79 -0.12 -3.07
C ASP A 80 1.47 0.20 -1.60
N PHE A 81 1.77 -0.77 -0.73
CA PHE A 81 1.69 -0.58 0.71
C PHE A 81 2.94 0.13 1.21
N ASN A 82 2.86 1.45 1.37
CA ASN A 82 3.92 2.20 2.00
C ASN A 82 3.84 2.03 3.53
N LEU A 83 4.46 0.98 4.06
CA LEU A 83 4.54 0.68 5.50
C LEU A 83 5.48 1.64 6.27
N ARG A 84 6.02 2.69 5.65
CA ARG A 84 6.96 3.63 6.31
C ARG A 84 6.38 4.29 7.57
N GLY A 85 5.06 4.38 7.72
CA GLY A 85 4.40 4.85 8.95
C GLY A 85 4.19 3.80 10.05
N TYR A 86 4.42 2.51 9.77
CA TYR A 86 4.31 1.39 10.71
C TYR A 86 5.67 0.98 11.31
N THR A 87 6.66 1.87 11.29
CA THR A 87 8.02 1.61 11.76
C THR A 87 8.18 1.58 13.28
N TYR A 88 7.15 1.96 14.05
CA TYR A 88 7.15 1.64 15.48
C TYR A 88 6.70 0.19 15.66
N LEU A 89 7.64 -0.74 15.53
CA LEU A 89 7.55 -1.98 16.32
C LEU A 89 7.44 -1.54 17.77
N LYS A 90 6.22 -1.48 18.31
CA LYS A 90 6.01 -1.45 19.75
C LYS A 90 6.67 -2.72 20.27
N SER A 91 7.85 -2.57 20.86
CA SER A 91 8.48 -3.67 21.58
C SER A 91 7.46 -4.20 22.57
N TYR A 92 7.06 -5.46 22.43
CA TYR A 92 6.19 -6.13 23.39
C TYR A 92 6.91 -6.36 24.74
N LYS A 93 8.22 -6.11 24.78
CA LYS A 93 9.03 -6.20 25.98
C LYS A 93 8.77 -4.99 26.87
N SER A 94 8.60 -5.24 28.16
CA SER A 94 8.48 -4.18 29.14
C SER A 94 9.81 -3.39 29.21
N ARG A 95 9.75 -2.16 29.73
CA ARG A 95 10.96 -1.36 30.00
C ARG A 95 11.97 -2.12 30.86
N GLU A 96 11.47 -2.95 31.77
CA GLU A 96 12.29 -3.75 32.68
C GLU A 96 13.07 -4.84 31.94
N THR A 97 12.43 -5.54 30.99
CA THR A 97 13.09 -6.56 30.16
C THR A 97 14.18 -5.96 29.28
N LEU A 98 13.90 -4.79 28.68
CA LEU A 98 14.89 -4.08 27.85
C LEU A 98 16.12 -3.66 28.68
N ALA A 99 15.89 -3.16 29.90
CA ALA A 99 16.98 -2.77 30.81
C ALA A 99 17.76 -3.97 31.37
N ALA A 100 17.17 -5.16 31.43
CA ALA A 100 17.87 -6.38 31.84
C ALA A 100 18.80 -6.90 30.73
N GLU A 101 18.33 -6.89 29.47
CA GLU A 101 19.14 -7.31 28.32
C GLU A 101 20.35 -6.37 28.10
N ASP A 102 20.15 -5.06 28.28
CA ASP A 102 21.25 -4.09 28.13
C ASP A 102 22.34 -4.30 29.18
N ARG A 103 21.94 -4.53 30.44
CA ARG A 103 22.86 -4.87 31.54
C ARG A 103 23.64 -6.15 31.26
N GLN A 104 22.94 -7.18 30.78
CA GLN A 104 23.56 -8.47 30.47
C GLN A 104 24.58 -8.34 29.33
N ARG A 105 24.28 -7.52 28.31
CA ARG A 105 25.19 -7.24 27.19
C ARG A 105 26.45 -6.49 27.63
N ASP A 106 26.31 -5.50 28.52
CA ASP A 106 27.44 -4.78 29.09
C ASP A 106 28.33 -5.68 29.94
N GLU A 107 27.75 -6.59 30.74
CA GLU A 107 28.52 -7.59 31.50
C GLU A 107 29.27 -8.57 30.61
N ASP A 108 28.61 -9.11 29.58
CA ASP A 108 29.21 -10.05 28.64
C ASP A 108 30.40 -9.41 27.89
N SER A 109 30.24 -8.17 27.43
CA SER A 109 31.29 -7.40 26.76
C SER A 109 32.51 -7.15 27.67
N ARG A 110 32.28 -6.93 28.97
CA ARG A 110 33.35 -6.76 29.97
C ARG A 110 34.07 -8.07 30.26
N ILE A 111 33.35 -9.19 30.29
CA ILE A 111 33.93 -10.51 30.50
C ILE A 111 34.81 -10.90 29.30
N GLU A 112 34.33 -10.71 28.06
CA GLU A 112 35.13 -10.95 26.85
C GLU A 112 36.41 -10.12 26.81
N THR A 113 36.32 -8.82 27.13
CA THR A 113 37.49 -7.93 27.17
C THR A 113 38.53 -8.38 28.21
N ARG A 114 38.08 -8.97 29.32
CA ARG A 114 38.95 -9.48 30.39
C ARG A 114 39.53 -10.87 30.06
N MET A 115 38.85 -11.68 29.26
CA MET A 115 39.33 -12.97 28.79
C MET A 115 40.35 -12.86 27.64
N ALA A 116 40.40 -11.72 26.96
CA ALA A 116 41.31 -11.45 25.84
C ALA A 116 42.66 -10.82 26.24
N GLN A 117 42.89 -10.57 27.54
CA GLN A 117 44.18 -10.16 28.13
C GLN A 117 44.89 -11.33 28.80
#